data_AF-A0A2H0YTM0-F1
#
_entry.id   AF-A0A2H0YTM0-F1
#
_cell.length_a   1.000
_cell.length_b   1.000
_cell.length_c   1.000
_cell.angle_alpha   90.00
_cell.angle_beta   90.00
_cell.angle_gamma   90.00
#
_symmetry.space_group_name_H-M   'P 1'
#
loop_
_entity.id
_entity.type
_entity.pdbx_description
1 polymer ?
#
loop_
_entity_poly.entity_id
_entity_poly.type
_entity_poly.pdbx_seq_one_letter_code
_entity_poly.pdbx_strand_id
1 'polypeptide(L)'
;MIDTIILSIPKTKVMSLDFTDDKIQPWSLQASTNVYDKYVKNPYRKGAKQSEYYPRLTETRRKGENGEWTSTIKIEFSAPKLLYQNNLDELIEDQFEQVVKTLSEQTTKLSNTNTFANIFSSF
;
A
#
# COMPACT_ATOMS: atom_id res chain seq x y z
N MET A 1 6.15 -5.78 -20.54
CA MET A 1 5.03 -5.66 -19.58
C MET A 1 5.61 -5.23 -18.23
N ILE A 2 5.31 -4.01 -17.80
CA ILE A 2 5.61 -3.56 -16.43
C ILE A 2 4.37 -3.89 -15.62
N ASP A 3 4.36 -5.05 -14.98
CA ASP A 3 3.15 -5.54 -14.32
C ASP A 3 3.04 -4.99 -12.91
N THR A 4 4.16 -4.72 -12.26
CA THR A 4 4.23 -4.42 -10.84
C THR A 4 5.03 -3.15 -10.60
N ILE A 5 4.38 -2.19 -9.96
CA ILE A 5 4.93 -0.91 -9.55
C ILE A 5 5.06 -0.94 -8.03
N ILE A 6 6.20 -0.47 -7.52
CA ILE A 6 6.45 -0.32 -6.08
C ILE A 6 6.72 1.15 -5.78
N LEU A 7 5.80 1.78 -5.06
CA LEU A 7 5.99 3.13 -4.53
C LEU A 7 6.56 3.05 -3.12
N SER A 8 7.66 3.76 -2.86
CA SER A 8 8.31 3.83 -1.55
C SER A 8 8.13 5.23 -0.98
N ILE A 9 7.37 5.34 0.10
CA ILE A 9 6.94 6.60 0.69
C ILE A 9 7.46 6.69 2.13
N PRO A 10 8.24 7.72 2.50
CA PRO A 10 8.60 7.97 3.88
C PRO A 10 7.34 8.16 4.74
N LYS A 11 7.30 7.58 5.95
CA LYS A 11 6.12 7.68 6.83
C LYS A 11 5.76 9.12 7.18
N THR A 12 6.73 10.04 7.18
CA THR A 12 6.49 11.48 7.41
C THR A 12 5.56 12.11 6.37
N LYS A 13 5.40 11.51 5.19
CA LYS A 13 4.48 11.95 4.14
C LYS A 13 3.12 11.24 4.17
N VAL A 14 2.87 10.40 5.19
CA VAL A 14 1.66 9.59 5.31
C VAL A 14 0.89 10.02 6.57
N MET A 15 -0.29 10.63 6.40
CA MET A 15 -0.97 11.35 7.49
C MET A 15 -1.65 10.48 8.54
N SER A 16 -2.01 9.23 8.26
CA SER A 16 -2.57 8.36 9.29
C SER A 16 -2.52 6.91 8.85
N LEU A 17 -1.69 6.14 9.52
CA LEU A 17 -1.91 4.72 9.71
C LEU A 17 -1.98 4.58 11.23
N ASP A 18 -3.16 4.56 11.81
CA ASP A 18 -3.28 4.20 13.22
C ASP A 18 -3.12 2.68 13.34
N PHE A 19 -2.01 2.27 13.96
CA PHE A 19 -1.58 0.87 14.07
C PHE A 19 -2.13 0.17 15.32
N THR A 20 -3.00 0.83 16.08
CA THR A 20 -3.42 0.43 17.44
C THR A 20 -4.89 0.00 17.54
N ASP A 21 -5.65 -0.01 16.44
CA ASP A 21 -7.06 -0.40 16.49
C ASP A 21 -7.23 -1.90 16.18
N ASP A 22 -7.48 -2.68 17.24
CA ASP A 22 -7.66 -4.14 17.23
C ASP A 22 -8.85 -4.63 16.39
N LYS A 23 -9.69 -3.73 15.87
CA LYS A 23 -10.81 -4.06 14.95
C LYS A 23 -10.42 -4.09 13.47
N ILE A 24 -9.23 -3.60 13.14
CA ILE A 24 -8.69 -3.61 11.77
C ILE A 24 -7.84 -4.87 11.64
N GLN A 25 -7.83 -5.56 10.47
CA GLN A 25 -6.86 -6.65 10.29
C GLN A 25 -5.46 -6.12 10.61
N PRO A 26 -4.82 -6.62 11.68
CA PRO A 26 -3.57 -6.06 12.14
C PRO A 26 -2.54 -6.31 11.05
N TRP A 27 -1.72 -5.29 10.79
CA TRP A 27 -0.57 -5.49 9.95
C TRP A 27 0.23 -6.66 10.51
N SER A 28 0.45 -7.69 9.69
CA SER A 28 1.12 -8.88 10.15
C SER A 28 2.61 -8.57 10.29
N LEU A 29 3.14 -8.69 11.51
CA LEU A 29 4.59 -8.67 11.74
C LEU A 29 5.20 -9.89 11.04
N GLN A 30 5.99 -9.63 10.01
CA GLN A 30 6.63 -10.67 9.19
C GLN A 30 8.09 -10.88 9.57
N ALA A 31 8.73 -9.87 10.14
CA ALA A 31 10.09 -9.95 10.66
C ALA A 31 10.28 -8.91 11.77
N SER A 32 10.99 -9.29 12.82
CA SER A 32 11.42 -8.38 13.89
C SER A 32 12.83 -8.76 14.32
N THR A 33 13.69 -7.75 14.41
CA THR A 33 15.09 -7.84 14.81
C THR A 33 15.46 -6.58 15.60
N ASN A 34 16.60 -6.57 16.26
CA ASN A 34 17.06 -5.40 17.04
C ASN A 34 17.25 -4.11 16.21
N VAL A 35 17.26 -4.21 14.88
CA VAL A 35 17.54 -3.11 13.94
C VAL A 35 16.41 -2.88 12.94
N TYR A 36 15.43 -3.79 12.85
CA TYR A 36 14.43 -3.78 11.79
C TYR A 36 13.15 -4.53 12.17
N ASP A 37 12.00 -3.88 11.95
CA ASP A 37 10.68 -4.50 11.94
C ASP A 37 10.01 -4.39 10.56
N LYS A 38 9.37 -5.48 10.14
CA LYS A 38 8.59 -5.57 8.90
C LYS A 38 7.15 -5.90 9.20
N TYR A 39 6.26 -5.03 8.77
CA TYR A 39 4.83 -5.25 8.84
C TYR A 39 4.27 -5.35 7.43
N VAL A 40 3.39 -6.32 7.17
CA VAL A 40 2.76 -6.51 5.86
C VAL A 40 1.25 -6.57 6.00
N LYS A 41 0.56 -5.78 5.20
CA LYS A 41 -0.88 -5.89 4.99
C LYS A 41 -1.13 -6.45 3.60
N ASN A 42 -1.59 -7.69 3.56
CA ASN A 42 -1.93 -8.38 2.32
C ASN A 42 -3.39 -8.05 1.91
N PRO A 43 -3.72 -8.16 0.62
CA PRO A 43 -5.10 -8.21 0.15
C PRO A 43 -5.94 -9.21 0.97
N TYR A 44 -7.17 -8.85 1.32
CA TYR A 44 -8.09 -9.74 2.03
C TYR A 44 -8.22 -11.10 1.31
N ARG A 45 -7.96 -12.21 2.02
CA ARG A 45 -8.06 -13.58 1.46
C ARG A 45 -9.35 -14.34 1.81
N LYS A 46 -10.32 -13.75 2.53
CA LYS A 46 -11.48 -14.50 3.01
C LYS A 46 -12.67 -14.44 2.04
N GLY A 47 -12.89 -15.55 1.34
CA GLY A 47 -14.14 -15.89 0.66
C GLY A 47 -14.11 -15.60 -0.83
N ALA A 48 -14.32 -16.63 -1.64
CA ALA A 48 -14.31 -16.62 -3.10
C ALA A 48 -15.50 -15.82 -3.71
N LYS A 49 -15.56 -14.52 -3.40
CA LYS A 49 -16.26 -13.50 -4.18
C LYS A 49 -15.20 -12.49 -4.62
N GLN A 50 -14.38 -12.97 -5.55
CA GLN A 50 -13.18 -12.35 -6.07
C GLN A 50 -13.57 -11.43 -7.22
N SER A 51 -13.76 -10.13 -6.96
CA SER A 51 -13.94 -9.14 -8.03
C SER A 51 -13.13 -7.87 -7.84
N GLU A 52 -12.35 -7.75 -6.75
CA GLU A 52 -11.66 -6.50 -6.43
C GLU A 52 -10.19 -6.76 -6.07
N TYR A 53 -9.32 -6.16 -6.88
CA TYR A 53 -7.88 -6.15 -6.72
C TYR A 53 -7.46 -5.11 -5.68
N TYR A 54 -6.69 -5.55 -4.69
CA TYR A 54 -6.10 -4.69 -3.67
C TYR A 54 -4.56 -4.69 -3.79
N PRO A 55 -3.90 -3.55 -3.56
CA PRO A 55 -2.45 -3.48 -3.47
C PRO A 55 -1.94 -4.17 -2.19
N ARG A 56 -0.64 -4.47 -2.16
CA ARG A 56 0.06 -4.91 -0.94
C ARG A 56 0.71 -3.71 -0.27
N LEU A 57 0.52 -3.58 1.04
CA LEU A 57 1.20 -2.57 1.84
C LEU A 57 2.28 -3.21 2.71
N THR A 58 3.46 -2.62 2.77
CA THR A 58 4.56 -3.05 3.66
C THR A 58 5.13 -1.86 4.41
N GLU A 59 5.12 -1.89 5.75
CA GLU A 59 5.83 -0.94 6.59
C GLU A 59 7.17 -1.56 6.98
N THR A 60 8.23 -0.78 6.83
CA THR A 60 9.59 -1.15 7.19
C THR A 60 10.10 -0.11 8.17
N ARG A 61 10.27 -0.50 9.43
CA ARG A 61 10.84 0.36 10.49
C ARG A 61 12.29 -0.03 10.70
N ARG A 62 13.24 0.87 10.50
CA ARG A 62 14.67 0.61 10.68
C ARG A 62 15.27 1.57 11.70
N LYS A 63 16.13 1.04 12.54
CA LYS A 63 16.96 1.82 13.45
C LYS A 63 18.17 2.36 12.69
N GLY A 64 18.32 3.68 12.65
CA GLY A 64 19.47 4.36 12.06
C GLY A 64 20.71 4.27 12.96
N GLU A 65 21.85 4.71 12.43
CA GLU A 65 23.13 4.71 13.15
C GLU A 65 23.10 5.59 14.41
N ASN A 66 22.31 6.66 14.39
CA ASN A 66 22.06 7.55 15.54
C ASN A 66 21.05 6.96 16.56
N GLY A 67 20.54 5.74 16.32
CA GLY A 67 19.57 5.07 17.17
C GLY A 67 18.11 5.48 16.94
N GLU A 68 17.85 6.42 16.02
CA GLU A 68 16.49 6.86 15.68
C GLU A 68 15.77 5.84 14.80
N TRP A 69 14.46 5.69 15.01
CA TRP A 69 13.63 4.84 14.17
C TRP A 69 13.10 5.63 12.98
N THR A 70 13.39 5.13 11.78
CA THR A 70 12.80 5.62 10.53
C THR A 70 11.81 4.59 10.01
N SER A 71 10.71 5.05 9.41
CA SER A 71 9.70 4.17 8.82
C SER A 71 9.42 4.54 7.37
N THR A 72 9.32 3.52 6.53
CA THR A 72 8.97 3.63 5.11
C THR A 72 7.82 2.70 4.80
N ILE A 73 6.86 3.17 4.02
CA ILE A 73 5.73 2.40 3.52
C ILE A 73 5.96 2.11 2.05
N LYS A 74 5.81 0.85 1.68
CA LYS A 74 5.83 0.39 0.30
C LYS A 74 4.41 0.02 -0.13
N ILE A 75 4.00 0.52 -1.28
CA ILE A 75 2.76 0.16 -1.96
C ILE A 75 3.16 -0.62 -3.22
N GLU A 76 2.86 -1.91 -3.23
CA GLU A 76 3.13 -2.79 -4.37
C GLU A 76 1.80 -3.09 -5.07
N PHE A 77 1.70 -2.77 -6.35
CA PHE A 77 0.48 -2.91 -7.12
C PHE A 77 0.73 -3.16 -8.61
N SER A 78 -0.31 -3.61 -9.30
CA SER A 78 -0.34 -3.77 -10.76
C SER A 78 -1.37 -2.84 -11.35
N ALA A 79 -0.92 -1.91 -12.20
CA ALA A 79 -1.79 -0.90 -12.77
C ALA A 79 -2.88 -1.48 -13.69
N PRO A 80 -2.59 -2.46 -14.57
CA PRO A 80 -3.64 -3.18 -15.32
C PRO A 80 -4.65 -3.88 -14.40
N LYS A 81 -4.20 -4.53 -13.31
CA LYS A 81 -5.12 -5.21 -12.39
C LYS A 81 -5.96 -4.24 -11.57
N LEU A 82 -5.49 -3.02 -11.32
CA LEU A 82 -6.31 -1.98 -10.68
C LEU A 82 -7.52 -1.62 -11.56
N LEU A 83 -7.30 -1.40 -12.86
CA LEU A 83 -8.37 -0.95 -13.77
C LEU A 83 -9.21 -2.10 -14.33
N TYR A 84 -8.56 -3.19 -14.74
CA TYR A 84 -9.17 -4.27 -15.54
C TYR A 84 -9.31 -5.59 -14.79
N GLN A 85 -8.80 -5.68 -13.56
CA GLN A 85 -8.78 -6.92 -12.77
C GLN A 85 -8.00 -8.07 -13.45
N ASN A 86 -7.20 -7.76 -14.47
CA ASN A 86 -6.38 -8.70 -15.22
C ASN A 86 -5.03 -8.06 -15.61
N ASN A 87 -4.15 -8.82 -16.26
CA ASN A 87 -2.82 -8.37 -16.70
C ASN A 87 -2.61 -8.46 -18.22
N LEU A 88 -3.68 -8.64 -19.00
CA LEU A 88 -3.65 -8.76 -20.45
C LEU A 88 -3.85 -7.41 -21.14
N ASP A 89 -4.71 -6.56 -20.55
CA ASP A 89 -5.01 -5.24 -21.09
C ASP A 89 -3.88 -4.26 -20.75
N GLU A 90 -3.31 -3.63 -21.78
CA GLU A 90 -2.28 -2.60 -21.64
C GLU A 90 -2.91 -1.23 -21.35
N LEU A 91 -2.20 -0.44 -20.54
CA LEU A 91 -2.62 0.92 -20.21
C LEU A 91 -2.15 1.92 -21.27
N ILE A 92 -2.95 2.94 -21.49
CA ILE A 92 -2.61 4.12 -22.29
C ILE A 92 -2.44 5.35 -21.40
N GLU A 93 -1.79 6.39 -21.91
CA GLU A 93 -1.34 7.55 -21.11
C GLU A 93 -2.48 8.33 -20.45
N ASP A 94 -3.63 8.45 -21.12
CA ASP A 94 -4.82 9.14 -20.61
C ASP A 94 -5.48 8.44 -19.40
N GLN A 95 -5.07 7.21 -19.08
CA GLN A 95 -5.56 6.45 -17.94
C GLN A 95 -4.76 6.68 -16.66
N PHE A 96 -3.69 7.48 -16.70
CA PHE A 96 -2.86 7.74 -15.53
C PHE A 96 -3.67 8.25 -14.33
N GLU A 97 -4.54 9.24 -14.54
CA GLU A 97 -5.39 9.79 -13.49
C GLU A 97 -6.33 8.72 -12.90
N GLN A 98 -6.84 7.83 -13.74
CA GLN A 98 -7.69 6.73 -13.31
C GLN A 98 -6.91 5.74 -12.43
N VAL A 99 -5.67 5.40 -12.80
CA VAL A 99 -4.78 4.54 -11.99
C VAL A 99 -4.54 5.17 -10.62
N VAL A 100 -4.20 6.46 -10.58
CA VAL A 100 -3.94 7.19 -9.33
C VAL A 100 -5.18 7.20 -8.43
N LYS A 101 -6.35 7.51 -9.00
CA LYS A 101 -7.62 7.52 -8.27
C LYS A 101 -7.95 6.14 -7.72
N THR A 102 -7.92 5.09 -8.55
CA THR A 102 -8.23 3.72 -8.13
C THR A 102 -7.24 3.20 -7.10
N LEU A 103 -5.94 3.52 -7.23
CA LEU A 103 -4.95 3.17 -6.21
C LEU A 103 -5.26 3.83 -4.86
N SER A 104 -5.63 5.12 -4.85
CA SER A 104 -6.02 5.85 -3.64
C SER A 104 -7.25 5.23 -2.96
N GLU A 105 -8.27 4.88 -3.74
CA GLU A 105 -9.49 4.24 -3.23
C GLU A 105 -9.20 2.85 -2.63
N GLN A 106 -8.45 1.99 -3.34
CA GLN A 106 -8.14 0.64 -2.88
C GLN A 106 -7.23 0.63 -1.66
N THR A 107 -6.26 1.54 -1.58
CA THR A 107 -5.41 1.68 -0.40
C THR A 107 -6.19 2.17 0.82
N THR A 108 -7.12 3.13 0.64
CA THR A 108 -8.02 3.63 1.69
C THR A 108 -8.95 2.54 2.21
N LYS A 109 -9.57 1.76 1.32
CA LYS A 109 -10.39 0.59 1.70
C LYS A 109 -9.58 -0.44 2.47
N LEU A 110 -8.34 -0.69 2.07
CA LEU A 110 -7.47 -1.64 2.75
C LEU A 110 -7.00 -1.12 4.11
N SER A 111 -6.69 0.17 4.25
CA SER A 111 -6.21 0.77 5.51
C SER A 111 -7.34 1.19 6.46
N ASN A 112 -8.60 1.23 6.01
CA ASN A 112 -9.76 1.77 6.75
C ASN A 112 -9.53 3.20 7.29
N THR A 113 -8.67 3.97 6.63
CA THR A 113 -8.22 5.29 7.04
C THR A 113 -8.00 6.13 5.77
N ASN A 114 -8.30 7.44 5.81
CA ASN A 114 -8.11 8.38 4.67
C ASN A 114 -6.61 8.69 4.38
N THR A 115 -5.75 7.69 4.58
CA THR A 115 -4.29 7.74 4.65
C THR A 115 -3.63 8.37 3.42
N PHE A 116 -4.22 8.21 2.23
CA PHE A 116 -3.55 8.50 0.95
C PHE A 116 -4.18 9.62 0.13
N ALA A 117 -5.31 10.19 0.58
CA ALA A 117 -6.04 11.23 -0.17
C ALA A 117 -5.15 12.44 -0.55
N ASN A 118 -4.18 12.79 0.30
CA ASN A 118 -3.29 13.95 0.07
C ASN A 118 -1.95 13.61 -0.58
N ILE A 119 -1.56 12.32 -0.66
CA ILE A 119 -0.31 11.92 -1.33
C ILE A 119 -0.46 12.07 -2.84
N PHE A 120 -1.66 11.80 -3.35
CA PHE A 120 -1.97 11.84 -4.77
C PHE A 120 -2.58 13.17 -5.23
N SER A 121 -3.05 14.04 -4.32
CA SER A 121 -3.53 15.39 -4.65
C SER A 121 -2.41 16.40 -4.97
N SER A 122 -1.14 15.95 -4.90
CA SER A 122 0.05 16.76 -5.15
C SER A 122 0.69 16.45 -6.51
N PHE A 123 0.06 15.59 -7.31
CA PHE A 123 0.40 15.29 -8.71
C PHE A 123 -0.68 15.89 -9.61
#